data_AF-A0AAE1HLC3-F1
#
_entry.id   AF-A0AAE1HLC3-F1
#
_cell.length_a   1.000
_cell.length_b   1.000
_cell.length_c   1.000
_cell.angle_alpha   90.00
_cell.angle_beta   90.00
_cell.angle_gamma   90.00
#
_symmetry.space_group_name_H-M   'P 1'
#
loop_
_entity.id
_entity.type
_entity.pdbx_description
1 polymer ?
#
loop_
_entity_poly.entity_id
_entity_poly.type
_entity_poly.pdbx_seq_one_letter_code
_entity_poly.pdbx_strand_id
1 'polypeptide(L)'
;MIVVYKLKGHQYGYKGNVISFSQDVQEVPTQLPHKVKDLNSIITITYENKARTNHHDFNIRSGRVRVALEWLIKNNPFYKDVKISEENLSTLPRDGNVFNEIESFNAHIEKIVIDEESENENESENHVQESGVPHVQI
;
A
#
# COMPACT_ATOMS: atom_id res chain seq x y z
N MET A 1 -13.69 -16.98 -3.74
CA MET A 1 -13.99 -16.31 -5.04
C MET A 1 -14.86 -15.10 -4.74
N ILE A 2 -14.37 -13.89 -4.99
CA ILE A 2 -15.14 -12.65 -4.75
C ILE A 2 -16.03 -12.40 -5.97
N VAL A 3 -17.32 -12.16 -5.74
CA VAL A 3 -18.27 -11.80 -6.81
C VAL A 3 -18.73 -10.36 -6.56
N VAL A 4 -18.43 -9.49 -7.52
CA VAL A 4 -18.88 -8.09 -7.53
C VAL A 4 -20.09 -7.99 -8.45
N TYR A 5 -21.17 -7.38 -7.98
CA TYR A 5 -22.36 -7.13 -8.79
C TYR A 5 -22.81 -5.67 -8.66
N LYS A 6 -23.40 -5.14 -9.74
CA LYS A 6 -23.85 -3.75 -9.82
C LYS A 6 -25.36 -3.70 -9.56
N LEU A 7 -25.78 -3.04 -8.47
CA LEU A 7 -27.18 -2.80 -8.19
C LEU A 7 -27.72 -1.66 -9.07
N LYS A 8 -28.99 -1.74 -9.43
CA LYS A 8 -29.68 -0.71 -10.23
C LYS A 8 -29.84 0.54 -9.36
N GLY A 9 -28.95 1.51 -9.52
CA GLY A 9 -28.82 2.65 -8.59
C GLY A 9 -27.39 3.11 -8.29
N HIS A 10 -26.37 2.52 -8.94
CA HIS A 10 -24.94 2.87 -8.83
C HIS A 10 -24.18 2.35 -7.59
N GLN A 11 -24.82 1.55 -6.73
CA GLN A 11 -24.11 0.90 -5.63
C GLN A 11 -23.56 -0.46 -6.07
N TYR A 12 -22.29 -0.72 -5.77
CA TYR A 12 -21.69 -2.05 -5.92
C TYR A 12 -21.94 -2.87 -4.64
N GLY A 13 -22.36 -4.12 -4.82
CA GLY A 13 -22.49 -5.10 -3.73
C GLY A 13 -21.41 -6.17 -3.86
N TYR A 14 -20.93 -6.65 -2.71
CA TYR A 14 -19.95 -7.73 -2.62
C TYR A 14 -20.61 -8.97 -2.01
N LYS A 15 -20.24 -10.17 -2.49
CA LYS A 15 -20.65 -11.45 -1.89
C LYS A 15 -19.41 -12.30 -1.56
N GLY A 16 -19.39 -12.88 -0.36
CA GLY A 16 -18.28 -13.67 0.21
C GLY A 16 -17.63 -13.00 1.42
N ASN A 17 -16.53 -13.56 1.94
CA ASN A 17 -15.74 -12.92 3.02
C ASN A 17 -15.03 -11.68 2.46
N VAL A 18 -15.64 -10.51 2.65
CA VAL A 18 -15.12 -9.23 2.17
C VAL A 18 -15.11 -8.25 3.33
N ILE A 19 -13.95 -7.68 3.62
CA ILE A 19 -13.82 -6.59 4.58
C ILE A 19 -13.29 -5.38 3.80
N SER A 20 -14.07 -4.31 3.77
CA SER A 20 -13.70 -3.04 3.14
C SER A 20 -13.38 -2.04 4.24
N PHE A 21 -12.12 -1.68 4.39
CA PHE A 21 -11.70 -0.62 5.29
C PHE A 21 -11.58 0.69 4.51
N SER A 22 -12.19 1.76 5.04
CA SER A 22 -11.88 3.10 4.56
C SER A 22 -10.43 3.39 4.92
N GLN A 23 -9.53 3.36 3.95
CA GLN A 23 -8.19 3.87 4.14
C GLN A 23 -8.27 5.39 4.09
N ASP A 24 -7.93 6.03 5.20
CA ASP A 24 -7.57 7.43 5.17
C ASP A 24 -6.25 7.54 4.41
N VAL A 25 -6.36 7.79 3.11
CA VAL A 25 -5.19 8.04 2.26
C VAL A 25 -4.68 9.41 2.70
N GLN A 26 -3.73 9.40 3.62
CA GLN A 26 -3.05 10.61 4.09
C GLN A 26 -2.73 11.50 2.89
N GLU A 27 -3.02 12.79 3.06
CA GLU A 27 -2.83 13.85 2.08
C GLU A 27 -1.50 13.68 1.33
N VAL A 28 -1.52 13.89 0.01
CA VAL A 28 -0.32 13.79 -0.84
C VAL A 28 0.83 14.51 -0.14
N PRO A 29 1.99 13.86 0.05
CA PRO A 29 3.04 14.41 0.90
C PRO A 29 3.46 15.79 0.42
N THR A 30 3.47 16.76 1.32
CA THR A 30 3.83 18.15 0.99
C THR A 30 5.30 18.30 0.56
N GLN A 31 6.14 17.28 0.82
CA GLN A 31 7.57 17.32 0.57
C GLN A 31 8.12 15.95 0.12
N LEU A 32 8.93 15.95 -0.94
CA LEU A 32 9.56 14.76 -1.53
C LEU A 32 11.05 14.99 -1.82
N PRO A 33 11.92 13.96 -1.81
CA PRO A 33 11.65 12.58 -1.41
C PRO A 33 11.60 12.43 0.11
N HIS A 34 10.99 11.34 0.60
CA HIS A 34 11.05 10.96 2.02
C HIS A 34 12.39 10.30 2.35
N LYS A 35 12.82 10.40 3.61
CA LYS A 35 13.89 9.55 4.12
C LYS A 35 13.31 8.16 4.38
N VAL A 36 14.08 7.11 4.10
CA VAL A 36 13.66 5.71 4.30
C VAL A 36 13.21 5.46 5.75
N LYS A 37 13.86 6.12 6.72
CA LYS A 37 13.57 6.02 8.16
C LYS A 37 12.23 6.62 8.58
N ASP A 38 11.68 7.53 7.78
CA ASP A 38 10.45 8.26 8.11
C ASP A 38 9.21 7.61 7.47
N LEU A 39 9.39 6.47 6.77
CA LEU A 39 8.31 5.74 6.13
C LEU A 39 7.64 4.79 7.14
N ASN A 40 6.31 4.66 7.06
CA ASN A 40 5.56 3.74 7.91
C ASN A 40 5.65 2.29 7.41
N SER A 41 5.87 2.09 6.11
CA SER A 41 6.01 0.78 5.48
C SER A 41 6.77 0.89 4.17
N ILE A 42 7.46 -0.18 3.78
CA ILE A 42 8.15 -0.30 2.50
C ILE A 42 7.64 -1.56 1.80
N ILE A 43 7.20 -1.43 0.56
CA ILE A 43 6.85 -2.56 -0.29
C ILE A 43 8.01 -2.83 -1.24
N THR A 44 8.61 -4.02 -1.12
CA THR A 44 9.69 -4.47 -1.99
C THR A 44 9.13 -5.40 -3.06
N ILE A 45 9.34 -5.05 -4.34
CA ILE A 45 8.95 -5.88 -5.48
C ILE A 45 10.22 -6.53 -6.02
N THR A 46 10.33 -7.85 -5.87
CA THR A 46 11.41 -8.65 -6.44
C THR A 46 10.93 -9.36 -7.69
N TYR A 47 11.75 -9.35 -8.73
CA TYR A 47 11.53 -10.16 -9.93
C TYR A 47 12.38 -11.42 -9.81
N GLU A 48 11.76 -12.58 -9.56
CA GLU A 48 12.45 -13.86 -9.64
C GLU A 48 12.74 -14.20 -11.10
N ASN A 49 13.91 -13.80 -11.58
CA ASN A 49 14.44 -14.35 -12.82
C ASN A 49 15.33 -15.54 -12.43
N LYS A 50 14.96 -16.76 -12.86
CA LYS A 50 15.70 -18.01 -12.58
C LYS A 50 17.19 -17.96 -12.93
N ALA A 51 17.63 -17.01 -13.75
CA ALA A 51 19.03 -16.81 -14.14
C ALA A 51 19.79 -15.74 -13.33
N ARG A 52 19.11 -14.93 -12.50
CA ARG A 52 19.73 -13.83 -11.74
C ARG A 52 19.27 -13.87 -10.29
N THR A 53 19.82 -14.82 -9.54
CA THR A 53 19.41 -15.11 -8.17
C THR A 53 19.71 -14.00 -7.16
N ASN A 54 20.56 -13.01 -7.47
CA ASN A 54 21.04 -12.01 -6.50
C ASN A 54 21.03 -10.55 -6.99
N HIS A 55 20.25 -10.20 -8.02
CA HIS A 55 20.20 -8.81 -8.49
C HIS A 55 19.15 -8.01 -7.72
N HIS A 56 19.57 -7.39 -6.62
CA HIS A 56 18.79 -6.38 -5.91
C HIS A 56 19.14 -5.00 -6.47
N ASP A 57 18.40 -4.57 -7.49
CA ASP A 57 18.63 -3.28 -8.16
C ASP A 57 17.99 -2.12 -7.39
N PHE A 58 18.37 -1.93 -6.12
CA PHE A 58 18.05 -0.71 -5.36
C PHE A 58 19.07 0.40 -5.63
N ASN A 59 19.47 0.55 -6.90
CA ASN A 59 20.40 1.57 -7.31
C ASN A 59 19.69 2.92 -7.44
N ILE A 60 20.06 3.87 -6.59
CA ILE A 60 19.54 5.23 -6.59
C ILE A 60 20.62 6.19 -7.10
N ARG A 61 20.15 7.16 -7.89
CA ARG A 61 20.95 8.29 -8.39
C ARG A 61 20.25 9.58 -8.01
N SER A 62 20.76 10.31 -7.03
CA SER A 62 20.13 11.54 -6.52
C SER A 62 19.78 12.55 -7.62
N GLY A 63 20.66 12.72 -8.61
CA GLY A 63 20.40 13.60 -9.76
C GLY A 63 19.23 13.16 -10.65
N ARG A 64 19.01 11.85 -10.81
CA ARG A 64 17.86 11.31 -11.56
C ARG A 64 16.56 11.48 -10.79
N VAL A 65 16.60 11.25 -9.47
CA VAL A 65 15.46 11.47 -8.58
C VAL A 65 15.00 12.92 -8.65
N ARG A 66 15.94 13.88 -8.59
CA ARG A 66 15.64 15.32 -8.72
C ARG A 66 14.88 15.63 -10.01
N VAL A 67 15.43 15.23 -11.16
CA VAL A 67 14.83 15.49 -12.48
C VAL A 67 13.44 14.84 -12.59
N ALA A 68 13.26 13.64 -12.03
CA ALA A 68 11.97 12.98 -12.01
C ALA A 68 10.94 13.73 -11.16
N LEU A 69 11.34 14.25 -10.00
CA LEU A 69 10.46 15.06 -9.14
C LEU A 69 10.10 16.40 -9.79
N GLU A 70 11.05 17.07 -10.42
CA GLU A 70 10.79 18.30 -11.20
C GLU A 70 9.80 18.03 -12.34
N TRP A 71 9.95 16.90 -13.04
CA TRP A 71 9.00 16.47 -14.05
C TRP A 71 7.62 16.19 -13.45
N LEU A 72 7.56 15.50 -12.30
CA LEU A 72 6.31 15.14 -11.64
C LEU A 72 5.51 16.39 -11.24
N ILE A 73 6.14 17.36 -10.58
CA ILE A 73 5.50 18.61 -10.15
C ILE A 73 5.00 19.40 -11.37
N LYS A 74 5.76 19.41 -12.46
CA LYS A 74 5.39 20.14 -13.68
C LYS A 74 4.20 19.52 -14.43
N ASN A 75 4.10 18.19 -14.44
CA ASN A 75 3.16 17.48 -15.32
C ASN A 75 1.93 16.94 -14.60
N ASN A 76 1.96 16.77 -13.27
CA ASN A 76 0.85 16.21 -12.51
C ASN A 76 0.17 17.29 -11.65
N PRO A 77 -1.10 17.67 -11.94
CA PRO A 77 -1.84 18.64 -11.14
C PRO A 77 -1.94 18.32 -9.65
N PHE A 78 -1.95 17.04 -9.28
CA PHE A 78 -2.06 16.60 -7.89
C PHE A 78 -0.76 16.79 -7.09
N TYR A 79 0.36 17.12 -7.75
CA TYR A 79 1.67 17.28 -7.14
C TYR A 79 2.21 18.71 -7.24
N LYS A 80 1.37 19.68 -7.65
CA LYS A 80 1.79 21.07 -7.87
C LYS A 80 2.29 21.76 -6.60
N ASP A 81 1.69 21.43 -5.46
CA ASP A 81 2.00 22.04 -4.17
C ASP A 81 3.11 21.28 -3.40
N VAL A 82 3.62 20.19 -3.98
CA VAL A 82 4.67 19.37 -3.39
C VAL A 82 6.03 20.04 -3.58
N LYS A 83 6.80 20.15 -2.48
CA LYS A 83 8.13 20.74 -2.48
C LYS A 83 9.22 19.68 -2.59
N ILE A 84 10.30 20.01 -3.29
CA ILE A 84 11.49 19.17 -3.29
C ILE A 84 12.32 19.46 -2.05
N SER A 85 12.59 18.42 -1.26
CA SER A 85 13.46 18.43 -0.10
C SER A 85 14.92 18.28 -0.53
N GLU A 86 15.66 19.39 -0.61
CA GLU A 86 17.10 19.31 -0.90
C GLU A 86 17.87 18.59 0.19
N GLU A 87 17.44 18.71 1.46
CA GLU A 87 18.04 17.98 2.58
C GLU A 87 17.92 16.46 2.36
N ASN A 88 16.71 15.96 2.09
CA ASN A 88 16.49 14.52 1.91
C ASN A 88 17.16 14.04 0.62
N LEU A 89 17.14 14.86 -0.44
CA LEU A 89 17.82 14.54 -1.68
C LEU A 89 19.35 14.42 -1.48
N SER A 90 19.93 15.23 -0.59
CA SER A 90 21.37 15.18 -0.26
C SER A 90 21.78 13.92 0.52
N THR A 91 20.84 13.29 1.23
CA THR A 91 21.08 12.00 1.90
C THR A 91 21.15 10.83 0.94
N LEU A 92 20.61 10.98 -0.28
CA LEU A 92 20.67 9.92 -1.29
C LEU A 92 22.06 9.82 -1.92
N PRO A 93 22.52 8.61 -2.26
CA PRO A 93 23.77 8.44 -2.96
C PRO A 93 23.74 9.09 -4.35
N ARG A 94 24.90 9.61 -4.78
CA ARG A 94 25.07 10.18 -6.12
C ARG A 94 24.80 9.12 -7.21
N ASP A 95 25.33 7.93 -7.01
CA ASP A 95 25.07 6.70 -7.75
C ASP A 95 25.45 5.52 -6.85
N GLY A 96 24.48 4.75 -6.35
CA GLY A 96 24.77 3.68 -5.41
C GLY A 96 23.56 2.86 -4.99
N ASN A 97 23.81 1.72 -4.36
CA ASN A 97 22.79 0.78 -3.91
C ASN A 97 22.37 1.07 -2.46
N VAL A 98 21.07 1.15 -2.19
CA VAL A 98 20.51 1.40 -0.84
C VAL A 98 19.86 0.17 -0.20
N PHE A 99 20.09 -1.03 -0.73
CA PHE A 99 19.47 -2.27 -0.26
C PHE A 99 19.61 -2.48 1.25
N ASN A 100 20.81 -2.25 1.81
CA ASN A 100 21.07 -2.44 3.24
C ASN A 100 20.19 -1.53 4.13
N GLU A 101 19.88 -0.31 3.69
CA GLU A 101 18.99 0.60 4.45
C GLU A 101 17.54 0.08 4.44
N ILE A 102 17.10 -0.49 3.32
CA ILE A 102 15.76 -1.05 3.16
C ILE A 102 15.64 -2.37 3.94
N GLU A 103 16.64 -3.24 3.86
CA GLU A 103 16.68 -4.50 4.62
C GLU A 103 16.67 -4.24 6.13
N SER A 104 17.47 -3.27 6.60
CA SER A 104 17.45 -2.85 8.00
C SER A 104 16.10 -2.30 8.45
N PHE A 105 15.35 -1.63 7.56
CA PHE A 105 14.00 -1.15 7.84
C PHE A 105 12.99 -2.31 7.94
N ASN A 106 13.02 -3.23 6.97
CA ASN A 106 12.12 -4.39 6.95
C ASN A 106 12.31 -5.29 8.18
N ALA A 107 13.56 -5.49 8.62
CA ALA A 107 13.87 -6.25 9.83
C ALA A 107 13.27 -5.62 11.11
N HIS A 108 13.00 -4.31 11.13
CA HIS A 108 12.32 -3.63 12.24
C HIS A 108 10.79 -3.79 12.21
N ILE A 109 10.22 -4.17 11.07
CA ILE A 109 8.76 -4.22 10.84
C ILE A 109 8.16 -5.61 11.21
N GLU A 110 8.95 -6.68 11.32
CA GLU A 110 8.42 -8.01 11.67
C GLU A 110 8.23 -8.21 13.19
N LYS A 111 7.00 -8.02 13.68
CA LYS A 111 6.19 -9.05 14.39
C LYS A 111 4.76 -8.57 14.71
N ILE A 112 3.90 -8.35 13.71
CA ILE A 112 2.45 -8.52 13.92
C ILE A 112 2.14 -9.95 13.49
N VAL A 113 2.31 -10.89 14.42
CA VAL A 113 1.77 -12.24 14.26
C VAL A 113 0.28 -12.12 14.53
N ILE A 114 -0.55 -12.31 13.51
CA ILE A 114 -1.96 -12.61 13.71
C ILE A 114 -2.00 -14.10 13.99
N ASP A 115 -2.23 -14.47 15.25
CA ASP A 115 -2.44 -15.87 15.63
C ASP A 115 -3.70 -16.36 14.89
N GLU A 116 -3.54 -17.27 13.94
CA GLU A 116 -4.64 -18.04 13.39
C GLU A 116 -5.07 -19.08 14.44
N GLU A 117 -5.96 -18.70 15.36
CA GLU A 117 -6.65 -19.68 16.21
C GLU A 117 -7.73 -20.42 15.38
N SER A 118 -7.30 -21.58 14.89
CA SER A 118 -8.02 -22.86 14.74
C SER A 118 -9.54 -22.85 14.55
N GLU A 119 -9.95 -23.42 13.40
CA GLU A 119 -11.27 -24.00 13.17
C GLU A 119 -11.71 -24.88 14.35
N ASN A 120 -12.85 -24.54 14.94
CA ASN A 120 -13.66 -25.50 15.69
C ASN A 120 -15.04 -25.56 15.04
N GLU A 121 -15.26 -26.63 14.27
CA GLU A 121 -16.57 -27.10 13.90
C GLU A 121 -17.39 -27.32 15.18
N ASN A 122 -18.47 -26.56 15.34
CA ASN A 122 -19.59 -26.97 16.18
C ASN A 122 -20.87 -26.57 15.47
N GLU A 123 -21.46 -27.54 14.77
CA GLU A 123 -22.87 -27.53 14.43
C GLU A 123 -23.68 -27.25 15.70
N SER A 124 -24.40 -26.13 15.71
CA SER A 124 -25.57 -25.98 16.57
C SER A 124 -26.59 -25.12 15.84
N GLU A 125 -27.74 -25.73 15.63
CA GLU A 125 -28.93 -25.20 14.97
C GLU A 125 -29.30 -23.82 15.54
N ASN A 126 -29.23 -22.77 14.70
CA ASN A 126 -29.80 -21.47 15.06
C ASN A 126 -31.05 -21.21 14.21
N HIS A 127 -32.17 -21.56 14.84
CA HIS A 127 -33.41 -20.80 14.90
C HIS A 127 -33.38 -19.46 14.13
N VAL A 128 -34.20 -19.38 13.08
CA VAL A 128 -34.43 -18.17 12.28
C VAL A 128 -34.92 -17.05 13.19
N GLN A 129 -34.08 -16.03 13.42
CA GLN A 129 -34.54 -14.74 13.90
C GLN A 129 -34.54 -13.76 12.72
N GLU A 130 -35.77 -13.51 12.28
CA GLU A 130 -36.17 -12.53 11.30
C GLU A 130 -35.73 -11.12 11.75
N SER A 131 -34.84 -10.45 11.01
CA SER A 131 -34.53 -9.04 11.26
C SER A 131 -34.59 -8.20 9.98
N GLY A 132 -35.73 -7.55 9.80
CA GLY A 132 -35.83 -6.14 9.41
C GLY A 132 -35.30 -5.71 8.05
N VAL A 133 -35.85 -6.23 6.95
CA VAL A 133 -35.82 -5.51 5.68
C VAL A 133 -36.95 -4.48 5.69
N PRO A 134 -36.70 -3.16 5.47
CA PRO A 134 -37.78 -2.20 5.34
C PRO A 134 -38.56 -2.50 4.06
N HIS A 135 -39.85 -2.80 4.23
CA HIS A 135 -40.81 -3.00 3.15
C HIS A 135 -41.04 -1.67 2.43
N VAL A 136 -40.52 -1.52 1.21
CA VAL A 136 -40.93 -0.44 0.32
C VAL A 136 -41.93 -1.02 -0.67
N GLN A 137 -43.21 -0.70 -0.47
CA GLN A 137 -44.26 -0.98 -1.45
C GLN A 137 -44.04 -0.11 -2.68
N ILE A 138 -44.14 -0.75 -3.85
CA ILE A 138 -44.18 -0.14 -5.19
C ILE A 138 -45.44 0.71 -5.32
#